data_AF-A0AAW9SS83-F1
#
_entry.id   AF-A0AAW9SS83-F1
#
_cell.length_a   1.000
_cell.length_b   1.000
_cell.length_c   1.000
_cell.angle_alpha   90.00
_cell.angle_beta   90.00
_cell.angle_gamma   90.00
#
_symmetry.space_group_name_H-M   'P 1'
#
loop_
_entity.id
_entity.type
_entity.pdbx_description
1 polymer ?
#
loop_
_entity_poly.entity_id
_entity_poly.type
_entity_poly.pdbx_seq_one_letter_code
_entity_poly.pdbx_strand_id
1 'polypeptide(L)'
;MPGDTERVKAALETTWGKYIVLESPGGNFLEGIALGGYISSIMENQDPDIYGVFVLKDGPCLSACALAVALSTSTRDISEDMDYRYIEHGAELGFHMGILPEEKATQAVEARQMMNLTYDITQAYASLIMGGVAPPILLAEALEHRTSASFFTLRGGIRTHAMRLTPVGPPHMARAVDTAGLSTTALEAMCYTAFAAEPTIHKSFVDYEWGQLDLGGYSTPTLPIEDFAAQLGARRIAASHNGAAHCLVELRDDGSVGLDILPGPPPCTARDSAWCAVSGDRRLPDASVALLADAMGCSSGRLTRDAAFWGSDLSGVMHEPYPKTMERPVASGVNMRDAPGMGGARIGSVAAGDTVTIEECTLVDGPQGVWMKVRAGGTSGWVSARFLDATQTVYLRPFRDGP
;
A
#
# COMPACT_ATOMS: atom_id res chain seq x y z
N MET A 1 -34.61 21.62 1.50
CA MET A 1 -34.50 20.28 0.87
C MET A 1 -33.68 19.42 1.81
N PRO A 2 -33.96 18.12 1.95
CA PRO A 2 -33.14 17.24 2.80
C PRO A 2 -31.68 17.25 2.32
N GLY A 3 -30.73 17.24 3.25
CA GLY A 3 -29.32 17.01 2.95
C GLY A 3 -29.11 15.63 2.30
N ASP A 4 -27.93 15.40 1.73
CA ASP A 4 -27.60 14.10 1.11
C ASP A 4 -27.69 12.96 2.14
N THR A 5 -27.28 13.21 3.38
CA THR A 5 -27.35 12.25 4.48
C THR A 5 -28.77 11.71 4.69
N GLU A 6 -29.77 12.59 4.76
CA GLU A 6 -31.17 12.20 4.99
C GLU A 6 -31.77 11.42 3.81
N ARG A 7 -31.33 11.74 2.59
CA ARG A 7 -31.73 10.97 1.39
C ARG A 7 -31.13 9.57 1.43
N VAL A 8 -29.87 9.43 1.82
CA VAL A 8 -29.21 8.12 1.96
C VAL A 8 -29.86 7.30 3.06
N LYS A 9 -30.15 7.88 4.23
CA LYS A 9 -30.89 7.21 5.32
C LYS A 9 -32.20 6.60 4.83
N ALA A 10 -33.04 7.42 4.17
CA ALA A 10 -34.32 6.95 3.64
C ALA A 10 -34.16 5.83 2.60
N ALA A 11 -33.13 5.88 1.75
CA ALA A 11 -32.84 4.82 0.80
C ALA A 11 -32.38 3.52 1.48
N LEU A 12 -31.56 3.64 2.52
CA LEU A 12 -31.03 2.48 3.26
C LEU A 12 -32.11 1.82 4.13
N GLU A 13 -33.12 2.52 4.63
CA GLU A 13 -34.22 1.88 5.38
C GLU A 13 -35.06 0.90 4.56
N THR A 14 -35.08 1.06 3.22
CA THR A 14 -35.98 0.31 2.33
C THR A 14 -35.30 -0.82 1.54
N THR A 15 -33.98 -0.99 1.71
CA THR A 15 -33.17 -1.93 0.93
C THR A 15 -32.55 -2.98 1.87
N TRP A 16 -32.45 -4.24 1.45
CA TRP A 16 -31.70 -5.29 2.17
C TRP A 16 -30.48 -5.71 1.33
N GLY A 17 -29.36 -6.02 1.98
CA GLY A 17 -28.09 -6.46 1.41
C GLY A 17 -27.39 -5.37 0.60
N LYS A 18 -26.90 -4.30 1.26
CA LYS A 18 -26.41 -3.12 0.56
C LYS A 18 -24.91 -3.17 0.22
N TYR A 19 -24.60 -2.76 -1.00
CA TYR A 19 -23.30 -2.24 -1.39
C TYR A 19 -23.45 -0.74 -1.60
N ILE A 20 -22.63 0.06 -0.91
CA ILE A 20 -22.70 1.53 -0.99
C ILE A 20 -21.54 2.00 -1.85
N VAL A 21 -21.82 2.67 -2.96
CA VAL A 21 -20.79 3.36 -3.75
C VAL A 21 -20.84 4.84 -3.39
N LEU A 22 -19.71 5.38 -2.92
CA LEU A 22 -19.57 6.80 -2.62
C LEU A 22 -18.78 7.48 -3.74
N GLU A 23 -19.47 8.37 -4.45
CA GLU A 23 -18.95 9.17 -5.55
C GLU A 23 -19.42 10.61 -5.35
N SER A 24 -18.49 11.50 -5.02
CA SER A 24 -18.78 12.91 -4.80
C SER A 24 -17.49 13.75 -4.74
N PRO A 25 -17.47 14.97 -5.31
CA PRO A 25 -16.37 15.92 -5.11
C PRO A 25 -16.30 16.45 -3.66
N GLY A 26 -17.24 16.05 -2.80
CA GLY A 26 -17.35 16.47 -1.40
C GLY A 26 -18.32 17.64 -1.22
N GLY A 27 -17.95 18.58 -0.34
CA GLY A 27 -18.81 19.71 0.02
C GLY A 27 -18.81 19.95 1.52
N ASN A 28 -19.98 19.86 2.15
CA ASN A 28 -20.13 20.13 3.58
C ASN A 28 -19.56 18.98 4.43
N PHE A 29 -18.51 19.26 5.21
CA PHE A 29 -17.89 18.27 6.11
C PHE A 29 -18.84 17.76 7.18
N LEU A 30 -19.77 18.57 7.69
CA LEU A 30 -20.74 18.10 8.68
C LEU A 30 -21.69 17.05 8.09
N GLU A 31 -22.05 17.17 6.81
CA GLU A 31 -22.82 16.14 6.09
C GLU A 31 -21.98 14.88 5.89
N GLY A 32 -20.72 15.01 5.49
CA GLY A 32 -19.81 13.86 5.35
C GLY A 32 -19.59 13.09 6.65
N ILE A 33 -19.37 13.81 7.76
CA ILE A 33 -19.24 13.23 9.10
C ILE A 33 -20.54 12.53 9.52
N ALA A 34 -21.69 13.17 9.30
CA ALA A 34 -22.99 12.58 9.63
C ALA A 34 -23.29 11.32 8.82
N LEU A 35 -22.97 11.32 7.52
CA LEU A 35 -23.13 10.17 6.64
C LEU A 35 -22.24 9.00 7.08
N GLY A 36 -20.95 9.24 7.28
CA GLY A 36 -20.01 8.20 7.73
C GLY A 36 -20.39 7.63 9.09
N GLY A 37 -20.78 8.48 10.05
CA GLY A 37 -21.26 8.04 11.36
C GLY A 37 -22.55 7.20 11.29
N TYR A 38 -23.47 7.55 10.38
CA TYR A 38 -24.67 6.74 10.17
C TYR A 38 -24.35 5.36 9.59
N ILE A 39 -23.47 5.29 8.58
CA ILE A 39 -23.05 4.01 8.01
C ILE A 39 -22.32 3.15 9.06
N SER A 40 -21.42 3.76 9.84
CA SER A 40 -20.77 3.12 10.99
C SER A 40 -21.78 2.53 11.98
N SER A 41 -22.82 3.30 12.35
CA SER A 41 -23.86 2.80 13.26
C SER A 41 -24.64 1.61 12.71
N ILE A 42 -24.76 1.48 11.38
CA ILE A 42 -25.39 0.31 10.76
C ILE A 42 -24.47 -0.91 10.89
N MET A 43 -23.17 -0.73 10.65
CA MET A 43 -22.15 -1.79 10.75
C MET A 43 -21.99 -2.31 12.19
N GLU A 44 -22.15 -1.44 13.18
CA GLU A 44 -22.10 -1.80 14.60
C GLU A 44 -23.29 -2.66 15.09
N ASN A 45 -24.34 -2.80 14.29
CA ASN A 45 -25.46 -3.69 14.64
C ASN A 45 -25.02 -5.16 14.73
N GLN A 46 -25.87 -5.97 15.38
CA GLN A 46 -25.66 -7.43 15.47
C GLN A 46 -25.79 -8.10 14.09
N ASP A 47 -26.71 -7.61 13.26
CA ASP A 47 -26.95 -8.08 11.90
C ASP A 47 -26.73 -6.92 10.91
N PRO A 48 -25.48 -6.55 10.61
CA PRO A 48 -25.19 -5.43 9.74
C PRO A 48 -25.60 -5.75 8.30
N ASP A 49 -26.47 -4.92 7.75
CA ASP A 49 -27.05 -5.08 6.40
C ASP A 49 -26.23 -4.37 5.30
N ILE A 50 -24.93 -4.19 5.54
CA ILE A 50 -24.00 -3.53 4.60
C ILE A 50 -22.85 -4.47 4.32
N TYR A 51 -22.67 -4.84 3.06
CA TYR A 51 -21.57 -5.70 2.60
C TYR A 51 -20.29 -4.92 2.31
N GLY A 52 -20.39 -3.60 2.12
CA GLY A 52 -19.24 -2.73 1.99
C GLY A 52 -19.54 -1.36 1.44
N VAL A 53 -18.56 -0.47 1.62
CA VAL A 53 -18.50 0.88 1.06
C VAL A 53 -17.39 0.90 0.02
N PHE A 54 -17.69 1.39 -1.17
CA PHE A 54 -16.84 1.32 -2.34
C PHE A 54 -16.57 2.71 -2.88
N VAL A 55 -15.32 2.95 -3.28
CA VAL A 55 -14.96 4.05 -4.17
C VAL A 55 -14.43 3.43 -5.45
N LEU A 56 -15.10 3.72 -6.56
CA LEU A 56 -14.81 3.11 -7.86
C LEU A 56 -13.94 4.04 -8.70
N LYS A 57 -13.22 3.46 -9.66
CA LYS A 57 -12.25 4.14 -10.52
C LYS A 57 -12.82 5.36 -11.23
N ASP A 58 -14.05 5.25 -11.72
CA ASP A 58 -14.69 6.28 -12.55
C ASP A 58 -15.45 7.33 -11.72
N GLY A 59 -15.47 7.19 -10.38
CA GLY A 59 -16.25 8.04 -9.48
C GLY A 59 -15.39 8.56 -8.31
N PRO A 60 -14.83 9.78 -8.41
CA PRO A 60 -13.98 10.30 -7.34
C PRO A 60 -14.79 10.58 -6.07
N CYS A 61 -14.17 10.34 -4.91
CA CYS A 61 -14.71 10.64 -3.60
C CYS A 61 -13.73 11.55 -2.86
N LEU A 62 -13.98 12.86 -2.91
CA LEU A 62 -13.05 13.89 -2.43
C LEU A 62 -13.62 14.62 -1.20
N SER A 63 -12.73 15.24 -0.42
CA SER A 63 -13.10 16.12 0.69
C SER A 63 -14.02 15.43 1.71
N ALA A 64 -15.21 15.98 1.96
CA ALA A 64 -16.19 15.44 2.89
C ALA A 64 -16.62 14.00 2.54
N CYS A 65 -16.61 13.64 1.25
CA CYS A 65 -16.87 12.27 0.81
C CYS A 65 -15.78 11.33 1.33
N ALA A 66 -14.51 11.72 1.20
CA ALA A 66 -13.39 10.88 1.64
C ALA A 66 -13.42 10.63 3.15
N LEU A 67 -13.75 11.67 3.92
CA LEU A 67 -13.92 11.52 5.37
C LEU A 67 -15.14 10.64 5.72
N ALA A 68 -16.24 10.73 4.95
CA ALA A 68 -17.38 9.83 5.10
C ALA A 68 -16.98 8.37 4.86
N VAL A 69 -16.20 8.08 3.82
CA VAL A 69 -15.64 6.73 3.57
C VAL A 69 -14.82 6.27 4.76
N ALA A 70 -13.87 7.07 5.23
CA ALA A 70 -13.00 6.70 6.35
C ALA A 70 -13.79 6.41 7.64
N LEU A 71 -14.85 7.18 7.91
CA LEU A 71 -15.73 6.98 9.07
C LEU A 71 -16.69 5.80 8.91
N SER A 72 -16.90 5.28 7.71
CA SER A 72 -17.86 4.21 7.42
C SER A 72 -17.32 2.82 7.77
N THR A 73 -16.97 2.60 9.04
CA THR A 73 -16.53 1.30 9.57
C THR A 73 -16.87 1.15 11.04
N SER A 74 -16.80 -0.07 11.56
CA SER A 74 -16.98 -0.37 12.98
C SER A 74 -15.63 -0.60 13.66
N THR A 75 -15.45 -0.05 14.86
CA THR A 75 -14.26 -0.34 15.68
C THR A 75 -14.18 -1.81 16.12
N ARG A 76 -15.33 -2.51 16.22
CA ARG A 76 -15.39 -3.96 16.46
C ARG A 76 -14.71 -4.71 15.31
N ASP A 77 -15.16 -4.46 14.09
CA ASP A 77 -14.67 -5.17 12.92
C ASP A 77 -13.18 -4.87 12.68
N ILE A 78 -12.78 -3.62 12.88
CA ILE A 78 -11.38 -3.17 12.85
C ILE A 78 -10.52 -3.93 13.88
N SER A 79 -11.03 -4.21 15.09
CA SER A 79 -10.31 -4.99 16.10
C SER A 79 -10.16 -6.48 15.77
N GLU A 80 -10.96 -6.98 14.82
CA GLU A 80 -10.91 -8.34 14.28
C GLU A 80 -10.18 -8.39 12.92
N ASP A 81 -9.46 -7.31 12.56
CA ASP A 81 -8.76 -7.13 11.29
C ASP A 81 -9.67 -7.27 10.05
N MET A 82 -10.95 -6.90 10.21
CA MET A 82 -11.92 -6.81 9.14
C MET A 82 -12.12 -5.35 8.73
N ASP A 83 -12.14 -5.09 7.43
CA ASP A 83 -12.49 -3.79 6.87
C ASP A 83 -13.44 -3.95 5.68
N TYR A 84 -14.45 -3.10 5.64
CA TYR A 84 -15.52 -3.10 4.64
C TYR A 84 -15.47 -1.86 3.74
N ARG A 85 -14.37 -1.09 3.80
CA ARG A 85 -14.11 0.07 2.94
C ARG A 85 -13.14 -0.33 1.83
N TYR A 86 -13.67 -0.44 0.61
CA TYR A 86 -12.97 -0.95 -0.56
C TYR A 86 -12.69 0.17 -1.55
N ILE A 87 -11.43 0.34 -1.92
CA ILE A 87 -10.99 1.38 -2.86
C ILE A 87 -10.50 0.69 -4.12
N GLU A 88 -11.20 0.89 -5.24
CA GLU A 88 -10.82 0.30 -6.51
C GLU A 88 -9.48 0.86 -6.99
N HIS A 89 -8.66 -0.01 -7.58
CA HIS A 89 -7.41 0.34 -8.21
C HIS A 89 -7.64 1.42 -9.28
N GLY A 90 -6.98 2.57 -9.10
CA GLY A 90 -7.12 3.74 -9.96
C GLY A 90 -8.24 4.72 -9.57
N ALA A 91 -9.00 4.45 -8.51
CA ALA A 91 -9.96 5.39 -7.94
C ALA A 91 -9.30 6.64 -7.37
N GLU A 92 -10.10 7.63 -7.00
CA GLU A 92 -9.63 8.85 -6.36
C GLU A 92 -10.36 9.08 -5.04
N LEU A 93 -9.69 8.79 -3.94
CA LEU A 93 -10.14 9.07 -2.59
C LEU A 93 -9.26 10.18 -1.99
N GLY A 94 -9.79 11.41 -1.90
CA GLY A 94 -8.99 12.60 -1.63
C GLY A 94 -9.27 13.27 -0.28
N PHE A 95 -8.28 13.31 0.61
CA PHE A 95 -8.36 13.92 1.94
C PHE A 95 -7.74 15.33 1.98
N HIS A 96 -8.34 16.20 2.79
CA HIS A 96 -7.78 17.50 3.19
C HIS A 96 -8.47 17.99 4.47
N MET A 97 -7.96 19.07 5.07
CA MET A 97 -8.45 19.60 6.36
C MET A 97 -9.73 20.43 6.30
N GLY A 98 -10.38 20.50 5.14
CA GLY A 98 -11.47 21.44 4.93
C GLY A 98 -10.95 22.84 4.67
N ILE A 99 -11.66 23.57 3.82
CA ILE A 99 -11.22 24.88 3.34
C ILE A 99 -12.30 25.91 3.62
N LEU A 100 -11.81 27.12 3.85
CA LEU A 100 -12.60 28.34 3.98
C LEU A 100 -12.59 29.08 2.64
N PRO A 101 -13.73 29.47 2.08
CA PRO A 101 -13.76 30.47 1.02
C PRO A 101 -13.17 31.79 1.56
N GLU A 102 -12.12 32.32 0.93
CA GLU A 102 -11.39 33.53 1.39
C GLU A 102 -12.32 34.72 1.67
N GLU A 103 -13.40 34.85 0.90
CA GLU A 103 -14.40 35.93 1.00
C GLU A 103 -15.16 35.94 2.33
N LYS A 104 -15.31 34.78 2.99
CA LYS A 104 -16.08 34.64 4.24
C LYS A 104 -15.23 34.77 5.51
N ALA A 105 -13.91 34.81 5.38
CA ALA A 105 -12.98 34.81 6.51
C ALA A 105 -12.93 36.12 7.32
N THR A 106 -13.58 37.19 6.85
CA THR A 106 -13.40 38.56 7.37
C THR A 106 -14.39 38.98 8.47
N GLN A 107 -15.41 38.17 8.79
CA GLN A 107 -16.42 38.51 9.82
C GLN A 107 -16.26 37.67 11.10
N ALA A 108 -16.44 38.28 12.28
CA ALA A 108 -16.19 37.60 13.57
C ALA A 108 -17.16 36.44 13.90
N VAL A 109 -18.42 36.50 13.45
CA VAL A 109 -19.38 35.39 13.63
C VAL A 109 -19.01 34.22 12.72
N GLU A 110 -18.63 34.52 11.48
CA GLU A 110 -18.06 33.54 10.55
C GLU A 110 -16.79 32.95 11.17
N ALA A 111 -15.88 33.76 11.74
CA ALA A 111 -14.64 33.31 12.41
C ALA A 111 -14.88 32.23 13.47
N ARG A 112 -15.89 32.41 14.32
CA ARG A 112 -16.26 31.41 15.34
C ARG A 112 -16.81 30.12 14.71
N GLN A 113 -17.72 30.24 13.72
CA GLN A 113 -18.27 29.07 13.03
C GLN A 113 -17.19 28.30 12.27
N MET A 114 -16.22 29.02 11.69
CA MET A 114 -15.07 28.46 10.99
C MET A 114 -14.16 27.67 11.94
N MET A 115 -13.82 28.25 13.11
CA MET A 115 -13.03 27.52 14.12
C MET A 115 -13.75 26.25 14.58
N ASN A 116 -15.06 26.34 14.84
CA ASN A 116 -15.85 25.17 15.23
C ASN A 116 -15.82 24.08 14.15
N LEU A 117 -15.99 24.44 12.87
CA LEU A 117 -15.92 23.46 11.78
C LEU A 117 -14.54 22.79 11.69
N THR A 118 -13.45 23.54 11.84
CA THR A 118 -12.10 22.95 11.88
C THR A 118 -11.93 22.03 13.08
N TYR A 119 -12.48 22.38 14.25
CA TYR A 119 -12.48 21.50 15.42
C TYR A 119 -13.27 20.21 15.16
N ASP A 120 -14.45 20.30 14.55
CA ASP A 120 -15.29 19.14 14.22
C ASP A 120 -14.57 18.19 13.23
N ILE A 121 -13.94 18.75 12.19
CA ILE A 121 -13.14 17.97 11.22
C ILE A 121 -11.95 17.31 11.91
N THR A 122 -11.21 18.07 12.72
CA THR A 122 -10.05 17.56 13.47
C THR A 122 -10.48 16.46 14.43
N GLN A 123 -11.63 16.63 15.10
CA GLN A 123 -12.21 15.65 16.00
C GLN A 123 -12.59 14.36 15.26
N ALA A 124 -13.13 14.46 14.04
CA ALA A 124 -13.44 13.30 13.20
C ALA A 124 -12.16 12.52 12.81
N TYR A 125 -11.09 13.21 12.41
CA TYR A 125 -9.79 12.53 12.19
C TYR A 125 -9.23 11.94 13.48
N ALA A 126 -9.31 12.66 14.60
CA ALA A 126 -8.84 12.17 15.89
C ALA A 126 -9.61 10.93 16.35
N SER A 127 -10.92 10.82 16.08
CA SER A 127 -11.70 9.63 16.40
C SER A 127 -11.28 8.42 15.56
N LEU A 128 -10.92 8.62 14.29
CA LEU A 128 -10.36 7.55 13.46
C LEU A 128 -9.06 7.01 14.08
N ILE A 129 -8.19 7.90 14.56
CA ILE A 129 -6.92 7.53 15.20
C ILE A 129 -7.17 6.80 16.52
N MET A 130 -8.01 7.35 17.40
CA MET A 130 -8.31 6.75 18.71
C MET A 130 -8.98 5.38 18.58
N GLY A 131 -9.80 5.17 17.55
CA GLY A 131 -10.42 3.88 17.26
C GLY A 131 -9.50 2.89 16.53
N GLY A 132 -8.25 3.27 16.23
CA GLY A 132 -7.32 2.48 15.40
C GLY A 132 -7.75 2.38 13.93
N VAL A 133 -8.81 3.05 13.51
CA VAL A 133 -9.41 2.96 12.17
C VAL A 133 -8.50 3.49 11.08
N ALA A 134 -7.67 4.48 11.39
CA ALA A 134 -6.67 5.03 10.48
C ALA A 134 -5.41 5.43 11.27
N PRO A 135 -4.21 5.32 10.67
CA PRO A 135 -2.98 5.76 11.31
C PRO A 135 -2.92 7.29 11.42
N PRO A 136 -2.13 7.85 12.35
CA PRO A 136 -2.01 9.30 12.54
C PRO A 136 -1.54 10.05 11.30
N ILE A 137 -0.77 9.38 10.43
CA ILE A 137 -0.27 9.96 9.20
C ILE A 137 -1.37 10.38 8.22
N LEU A 138 -2.56 9.78 8.25
CA LEU A 138 -3.69 10.22 7.42
C LEU A 138 -4.06 11.68 7.74
N LEU A 139 -4.10 12.03 9.03
CA LEU A 139 -4.35 13.40 9.49
C LEU A 139 -3.16 14.31 9.14
N ALA A 140 -1.93 13.84 9.36
CA ALA A 140 -0.73 14.60 9.04
C ALA A 140 -0.69 15.01 7.55
N GLU A 141 -0.94 14.06 6.64
CA GLU A 141 -1.04 14.31 5.21
C GLU A 141 -2.20 15.26 4.88
N ALA A 142 -3.40 15.01 5.41
CA ALA A 142 -4.55 15.88 5.18
C ALA A 142 -4.28 17.35 5.59
N LEU A 143 -3.47 17.58 6.63
CA LEU A 143 -3.04 18.92 7.10
C LEU A 143 -2.09 19.66 6.16
N GLU A 144 -1.36 18.95 5.30
CA GLU A 144 -0.47 19.53 4.29
C GLU A 144 -1.27 20.09 3.09
N HIS A 145 -2.47 19.57 2.87
CA HIS A 145 -3.35 19.98 1.77
C HIS A 145 -4.33 21.06 2.21
N ARG A 146 -3.97 22.33 1.96
CA ARG A 146 -4.70 23.52 2.47
C ARG A 146 -5.46 24.32 1.42
N THR A 147 -5.61 23.81 0.19
CA THR A 147 -6.30 24.49 -0.91
C THR A 147 -7.34 23.57 -1.56
N SER A 148 -8.37 24.14 -2.22
CA SER A 148 -9.51 23.38 -2.77
C SER A 148 -9.20 22.46 -3.92
N ALA A 149 -8.02 22.61 -4.50
CA ALA A 149 -7.51 21.75 -5.56
C ALA A 149 -6.39 20.82 -5.06
N SER A 150 -6.06 20.84 -3.78
CA SER A 150 -4.96 20.07 -3.20
C SER A 150 -5.54 19.00 -2.28
N PHE A 151 -5.19 17.75 -2.54
CA PHE A 151 -5.68 16.58 -1.80
C PHE A 151 -4.56 15.58 -1.57
N PHE A 152 -4.57 15.00 -0.37
CA PHE A 152 -3.89 13.75 -0.15
C PHE A 152 -4.73 12.65 -0.81
N THR A 153 -4.30 12.17 -1.97
CA THR A 153 -5.09 11.26 -2.80
C THR A 153 -4.63 9.82 -2.65
N LEU A 154 -5.59 8.93 -2.39
CA LEU A 154 -5.45 7.48 -2.36
C LEU A 154 -6.11 6.87 -3.61
N ARG A 155 -5.48 5.87 -4.21
CA ARG A 155 -5.91 5.27 -5.49
C ARG A 155 -6.05 3.75 -5.50
N GLY A 156 -6.32 3.13 -4.36
CA GLY A 156 -6.50 1.68 -4.26
C GLY A 156 -5.19 0.91 -4.48
N GLY A 157 -4.06 1.49 -4.06
CA GLY A 157 -2.75 0.86 -4.06
C GLY A 157 -2.22 0.60 -2.64
N ILE A 158 -0.91 0.36 -2.52
CA ILE A 158 -0.27 0.08 -1.24
C ILE A 158 -0.38 1.23 -0.24
N ARG A 159 -0.43 2.50 -0.70
CA ARG A 159 -0.64 3.63 0.20
C ARG A 159 -2.04 3.62 0.79
N THR A 160 -3.02 3.16 0.02
CA THR A 160 -4.38 2.95 0.50
C THR A 160 -4.42 1.88 1.60
N HIS A 161 -3.73 0.76 1.38
CA HIS A 161 -3.56 -0.28 2.41
C HIS A 161 -2.94 0.28 3.69
N ALA A 162 -1.88 1.07 3.54
CA ALA A 162 -1.18 1.67 4.67
C ALA A 162 -2.03 2.69 5.46
N MET A 163 -3.08 3.26 4.85
CA MET A 163 -4.09 4.08 5.56
C MET A 163 -5.17 3.24 6.24
N ARG A 164 -4.98 1.92 6.33
CA ARG A 164 -5.94 0.93 6.86
C ARG A 164 -7.25 0.96 6.08
N LEU A 165 -7.18 1.05 4.76
CA LEU A 165 -8.30 0.86 3.83
C LEU A 165 -8.01 -0.34 2.95
N THR A 166 -9.03 -0.99 2.38
CA THR A 166 -8.82 -2.19 1.57
C THR A 166 -8.70 -1.84 0.08
N PRO A 167 -7.50 -1.86 -0.53
CA PRO A 167 -7.40 -1.75 -1.97
C PRO A 167 -7.98 -2.99 -2.65
N VAL A 168 -8.78 -2.80 -3.70
CA VAL A 168 -9.31 -3.89 -4.53
C VAL A 168 -8.93 -3.63 -5.98
N GLY A 169 -8.55 -4.68 -6.70
CA GLY A 169 -8.01 -4.51 -8.05
C GLY A 169 -8.28 -5.72 -8.93
N PRO A 170 -7.86 -5.64 -10.20
CA PRO A 170 -8.04 -6.73 -11.14
C PRO A 170 -7.30 -8.00 -10.66
N PRO A 171 -7.84 -9.20 -10.91
CA PRO A 171 -7.32 -10.45 -10.33
C PRO A 171 -5.83 -10.72 -10.58
N HIS A 172 -5.27 -10.24 -11.69
CA HIS A 172 -3.86 -10.45 -12.01
C HIS A 172 -2.90 -9.76 -11.03
N MET A 173 -3.32 -8.68 -10.37
CA MET A 173 -2.53 -7.98 -9.35
C MET A 173 -2.46 -8.75 -8.03
N ALA A 174 -3.50 -9.51 -7.71
CA ALA A 174 -3.62 -10.29 -6.47
C ALA A 174 -2.97 -11.67 -6.56
N ARG A 175 -2.53 -12.12 -7.74
CA ARG A 175 -1.90 -13.44 -7.90
C ARG A 175 -0.60 -13.52 -7.11
N ALA A 176 -0.33 -14.69 -6.57
CA ALA A 176 0.94 -14.98 -5.93
C ALA A 176 2.11 -14.86 -6.92
N VAL A 177 3.21 -14.29 -6.44
CA VAL A 177 4.50 -14.28 -7.12
C VAL A 177 5.09 -15.69 -7.09
N ASP A 178 5.71 -16.08 -8.19
CA ASP A 178 6.35 -17.38 -8.37
C ASP A 178 7.84 -17.31 -8.00
N THR A 179 8.35 -18.38 -7.37
CA THR A 179 9.72 -18.44 -6.84
C THR A 179 10.79 -18.40 -7.93
N ALA A 180 10.46 -18.78 -9.17
CA ALA A 180 11.43 -18.87 -10.25
C ALA A 180 12.03 -17.50 -10.62
N GLY A 181 13.34 -17.40 -10.50
CA GLY A 181 14.08 -16.18 -10.83
C GLY A 181 13.98 -15.08 -9.77
N LEU A 182 13.10 -15.18 -8.77
CA LEU A 182 13.02 -14.23 -7.66
C LEU A 182 14.29 -14.35 -6.80
N SER A 183 14.97 -13.23 -6.58
CA SER A 183 16.18 -13.18 -5.76
C SER A 183 15.88 -12.81 -4.31
N THR A 184 16.82 -13.12 -3.43
CA THR A 184 16.79 -12.68 -2.02
C THR A 184 16.62 -11.17 -1.90
N THR A 185 17.30 -10.35 -2.71
CA THR A 185 17.15 -8.89 -2.64
C THR A 185 15.74 -8.42 -2.98
N ALA A 186 15.08 -9.06 -3.97
CA ALA A 186 13.69 -8.76 -4.29
C ALA A 186 12.74 -9.18 -3.14
N LEU A 187 13.01 -10.32 -2.49
CA LEU A 187 12.26 -10.75 -1.31
C LEU A 187 12.42 -9.76 -0.14
N GLU A 188 13.63 -9.29 0.12
CA GLU A 188 13.89 -8.28 1.16
C GLU A 188 13.15 -6.97 0.89
N ALA A 189 13.11 -6.54 -0.38
CA ALA A 189 12.31 -5.38 -0.79
C ALA A 189 10.81 -5.61 -0.57
N MET A 190 10.28 -6.79 -0.90
CA MET A 190 8.89 -7.11 -0.63
C MET A 190 8.59 -7.10 0.87
N CYS A 191 9.45 -7.68 1.69
CA CYS A 191 9.33 -7.64 3.15
C CYS A 191 9.34 -6.22 3.69
N TYR A 192 10.30 -5.39 3.26
CA TYR A 192 10.36 -4.00 3.70
C TYR A 192 9.14 -3.19 3.24
N THR A 193 8.72 -3.34 1.99
CA THR A 193 7.55 -2.66 1.44
C THR A 193 6.27 -3.06 2.16
N ALA A 194 6.09 -4.35 2.45
CA ALA A 194 4.97 -4.84 3.24
C ALA A 194 5.03 -4.32 4.68
N PHE A 195 6.20 -4.38 5.33
CA PHE A 195 6.38 -3.85 6.68
C PHE A 195 6.04 -2.37 6.74
N ALA A 196 6.58 -1.56 5.84
CA ALA A 196 6.36 -0.12 5.81
C ALA A 196 4.87 0.23 5.56
N ALA A 197 4.13 -0.64 4.88
CA ALA A 197 2.70 -0.48 4.62
C ALA A 197 1.78 -1.14 5.66
N GLU A 198 2.29 -1.93 6.60
CA GLU A 198 1.49 -2.67 7.58
C GLU A 198 0.81 -1.70 8.58
N PRO A 199 -0.51 -1.47 8.52
CA PRO A 199 -1.14 -0.39 9.28
C PRO A 199 -1.35 -0.72 10.77
N THR A 200 -1.28 -1.99 11.18
CA THR A 200 -1.58 -2.41 12.55
C THR A 200 -0.36 -2.35 13.49
N ILE A 201 0.84 -2.29 12.93
CA ILE A 201 2.08 -2.24 13.69
C ILE A 201 2.52 -0.79 13.83
N HIS A 202 2.61 -0.30 15.07
CA HIS A 202 3.16 1.02 15.36
C HIS A 202 4.66 1.06 15.07
N LYS A 203 5.09 2.07 14.32
CA LYS A 203 6.47 2.25 13.87
C LYS A 203 7.02 3.59 14.31
N SER A 204 8.13 3.53 15.03
CA SER A 204 8.92 4.69 15.40
C SER A 204 9.76 5.19 14.23
N PHE A 205 10.39 6.35 14.41
CA PHE A 205 11.39 6.85 13.46
C PHE A 205 12.51 5.83 13.19
N VAL A 206 12.95 5.11 14.24
CA VAL A 206 14.00 4.09 14.11
C VAL A 206 13.52 2.93 13.23
N ASP A 207 12.24 2.57 13.29
CA ASP A 207 11.69 1.48 12.51
C ASP A 207 11.54 1.85 11.03
N TYR A 208 11.22 3.09 10.69
CA TYR A 208 11.22 3.52 9.29
C TYR A 208 12.63 3.70 8.72
N GLU A 209 13.55 4.29 9.50
CA GLU A 209 14.92 4.58 9.05
C GLU A 209 15.82 3.33 9.06
N TRP A 210 15.69 2.48 10.08
CA TRP A 210 16.56 1.33 10.34
C TRP A 210 15.82 0.00 10.44
N GLY A 211 14.49 -0.02 10.37
CA GLY A 211 13.69 -1.26 10.29
C GLY A 211 13.65 -1.88 8.90
N GLN A 212 14.63 -1.58 8.05
CA GLN A 212 15.08 -2.57 7.05
C GLN A 212 15.43 -3.87 7.80
N LEU A 213 15.36 -5.02 7.12
CA LEU A 213 15.62 -6.30 7.78
C LEU A 213 16.92 -6.19 8.59
N ASP A 214 16.84 -6.45 9.90
CA ASP A 214 17.96 -6.30 10.81
C ASP A 214 18.97 -7.38 10.47
N LEU A 215 19.89 -7.04 9.58
CA LEU A 215 20.88 -7.98 9.13
C LEU A 215 22.04 -8.09 10.13
N GLY A 216 22.09 -7.33 11.24
CA GLY A 216 23.13 -7.48 12.26
C GLY A 216 24.59 -7.43 11.76
N GLY A 217 24.85 -6.78 10.61
CA GLY A 217 26.16 -6.77 9.93
C GLY A 217 26.39 -7.88 8.90
N TYR A 218 25.44 -8.79 8.73
CA TYR A 218 25.40 -9.77 7.65
C TYR A 218 24.91 -9.12 6.35
N SER A 219 25.44 -9.56 5.21
CA SER A 219 24.85 -9.29 3.90
C SER A 219 24.16 -10.55 3.41
N THR A 220 22.86 -10.49 3.15
CA THR A 220 22.17 -11.61 2.51
C THR A 220 22.77 -11.82 1.11
N PRO A 221 23.24 -13.03 0.77
CA PRO A 221 23.80 -13.27 -0.54
C PRO A 221 22.71 -13.11 -1.60
N THR A 222 23.01 -12.45 -2.71
CA THR A 222 22.13 -12.39 -3.87
C THR A 222 22.06 -13.77 -4.52
N LEU A 223 20.98 -14.51 -4.26
CA LEU A 223 20.75 -15.85 -4.76
C LEU A 223 19.26 -16.04 -5.10
N PRO A 224 18.90 -17.03 -5.93
CA PRO A 224 17.52 -17.49 -6.04
C PRO A 224 16.96 -17.87 -4.66
N ILE A 225 15.71 -17.49 -4.38
CA ILE A 225 15.12 -17.72 -3.05
C ILE A 225 14.96 -19.20 -2.69
N GLU A 226 14.79 -20.09 -3.66
CA GLU A 226 14.74 -21.54 -3.43
C GLU A 226 16.10 -22.08 -2.95
N ASP A 227 17.21 -21.60 -3.55
CA ASP A 227 18.55 -21.97 -3.12
C ASP A 227 18.84 -21.44 -1.71
N PHE A 228 18.37 -20.23 -1.41
CA PHE A 228 18.49 -19.62 -0.08
C PHE A 228 17.71 -20.40 0.99
N ALA A 229 16.46 -20.75 0.70
CA ALA A 229 15.63 -21.59 1.57
C ALA A 229 16.25 -22.98 1.79
N ALA A 230 16.84 -23.58 0.75
CA ALA A 230 17.56 -24.84 0.85
C ALA A 230 18.79 -24.75 1.76
N GLN A 231 19.54 -23.64 1.72
CA GLN A 231 20.67 -23.40 2.64
C GLN A 231 20.20 -23.29 4.10
N LEU A 232 19.04 -22.68 4.35
CA LEU A 232 18.43 -22.61 5.68
C LEU A 232 17.76 -23.92 6.10
N GLY A 233 17.62 -24.89 5.19
CA GLY A 233 16.97 -26.17 5.45
C GLY A 233 15.46 -26.06 5.72
N ALA A 234 14.81 -24.98 5.27
CA ALA A 234 13.40 -24.72 5.55
C ALA A 234 12.72 -23.98 4.41
N ARG A 235 11.46 -24.34 4.10
CA ARG A 235 10.60 -23.59 3.17
C ARG A 235 9.84 -22.44 3.83
N ARG A 236 9.87 -22.38 5.16
CA ARG A 236 9.35 -21.27 5.96
C ARG A 236 10.49 -20.57 6.66
N ILE A 237 10.66 -19.30 6.32
CA ILE A 237 11.77 -18.47 6.80
C ILE A 237 11.23 -17.13 7.29
N ALA A 238 11.89 -16.53 8.27
CA ALA A 238 11.56 -15.20 8.74
C ALA A 238 12.79 -14.35 8.98
N ALA A 239 12.60 -13.04 8.88
CA ALA A 239 13.61 -12.05 9.19
C ALA A 239 13.03 -10.91 10.02
N SER A 240 13.83 -10.40 10.95
CA SER A 240 13.43 -9.36 11.91
C SER A 240 13.42 -7.98 11.26
N HIS A 241 12.41 -7.17 11.55
CA HIS A 241 12.39 -5.73 11.31
C HIS A 241 12.71 -5.01 12.62
N ASN A 242 13.99 -5.02 13.01
CA ASN A 242 14.51 -4.37 14.21
C ASN A 242 13.75 -4.75 15.51
N GLY A 243 13.18 -5.96 15.57
CA GLY A 243 12.41 -6.47 16.71
C GLY A 243 10.97 -5.94 16.83
N ALA A 244 10.59 -4.87 16.11
CA ALA A 244 9.23 -4.34 16.10
C ALA A 244 8.25 -5.30 15.40
N ALA A 245 8.72 -5.92 14.33
CA ALA A 245 8.00 -6.92 13.55
C ALA A 245 8.96 -7.95 12.96
N HIS A 246 8.40 -8.93 12.25
CA HIS A 246 9.15 -9.79 11.37
C HIS A 246 8.37 -10.08 10.09
N CYS A 247 9.11 -10.22 9.00
CA CYS A 247 8.58 -10.74 7.75
C CYS A 247 8.63 -12.27 7.80
N LEU A 248 7.49 -12.92 7.63
CA LEU A 248 7.37 -14.37 7.54
C LEU A 248 7.08 -14.75 6.09
N VAL A 249 7.88 -15.67 5.54
CA VAL A 249 7.83 -16.08 4.14
C VAL A 249 7.62 -17.60 4.07
N GLU A 250 6.73 -18.01 3.17
CA GLU A 250 6.44 -19.41 2.87
C GLU A 250 6.68 -19.68 1.38
N LEU A 251 7.61 -20.59 1.07
CA LEU A 251 7.78 -21.12 -0.27
C LEU A 251 6.92 -22.38 -0.42
N ARG A 252 5.96 -22.37 -1.33
CA ARG A 252 4.99 -23.47 -1.47
C ARG A 252 5.42 -24.46 -2.54
N ASP A 253 4.88 -25.67 -2.49
CA ASP A 253 5.23 -26.74 -3.44
C ASP A 253 4.74 -26.47 -4.86
N ASP A 254 3.72 -25.61 -5.00
CA ASP A 254 3.22 -25.14 -6.31
C ASP A 254 4.08 -24.02 -6.93
N GLY A 255 5.19 -23.65 -6.28
CA GLY A 255 6.09 -22.59 -6.72
C GLY A 255 5.64 -21.18 -6.35
N SER A 256 4.54 -21.02 -5.62
CA SER A 256 4.08 -19.71 -5.15
C SER A 256 4.74 -19.28 -3.85
N VAL A 257 4.81 -17.96 -3.64
CA VAL A 257 5.31 -17.33 -2.41
C VAL A 257 4.13 -16.83 -1.58
N GLY A 258 4.12 -17.18 -0.30
CA GLY A 258 3.32 -16.52 0.72
C GLY A 258 4.17 -15.57 1.57
N LEU A 259 3.59 -14.45 2.00
CA LEU A 259 4.27 -13.43 2.82
C LEU A 259 3.28 -12.81 3.82
N ASP A 260 3.72 -12.61 5.05
CA ASP A 260 2.97 -11.93 6.10
C ASP A 260 3.92 -11.10 6.98
N ILE A 261 3.43 -9.99 7.54
CA ILE A 261 4.18 -9.17 8.50
C ILE A 261 3.52 -9.35 9.87
N LEU A 262 4.29 -9.86 10.83
CA LEU A 262 3.77 -10.17 12.16
C LEU A 262 4.48 -9.34 13.23
N PRO A 263 3.80 -8.92 14.30
CA PRO A 263 4.40 -8.12 15.35
C PRO A 263 5.45 -8.90 16.15
N GLY A 264 6.45 -8.18 16.64
CA GLY A 264 7.51 -8.71 17.48
C GLY A 264 8.59 -9.50 16.73
N PRO A 265 9.57 -10.07 17.46
CA PRO A 265 10.68 -10.80 16.86
C PRO A 265 10.23 -12.13 16.24
N PRO A 266 10.94 -12.63 15.21
CA PRO A 266 10.60 -13.90 14.59
C PRO A 266 10.78 -15.06 15.60
N PRO A 267 9.92 -16.09 15.57
CA PRO A 267 10.02 -17.26 16.45
C PRO A 267 11.08 -18.24 15.93
N CYS A 268 12.30 -17.73 15.72
CA CYS A 268 13.42 -18.48 15.20
C CYS A 268 13.81 -19.66 16.08
N THR A 269 14.15 -20.77 15.46
CA THR A 269 14.80 -21.90 16.14
C THR A 269 16.29 -21.63 16.47
N ALA A 270 16.93 -20.67 15.80
CA ALA A 270 18.29 -20.15 16.07
C ALA A 270 18.40 -18.66 15.69
N ARG A 271 19.12 -17.84 16.48
CA ARG A 271 19.08 -16.36 16.42
C ARG A 271 20.32 -15.68 15.80
N ASP A 272 21.27 -16.45 15.28
CA ASP A 272 22.58 -15.90 14.87
C ASP A 272 22.62 -15.43 13.40
N SER A 273 21.48 -15.40 12.71
CA SER A 273 21.34 -15.03 11.31
C SER A 273 20.18 -14.07 11.09
N ALA A 274 20.35 -13.16 10.12
CA ALA A 274 19.32 -12.20 9.71
C ALA A 274 17.99 -12.87 9.31
N TRP A 275 18.11 -14.05 8.69
CA TRP A 275 17.03 -14.93 8.32
C TRP A 275 17.12 -16.23 9.12
N CYS A 276 15.99 -16.77 9.54
CA CYS A 276 15.95 -18.03 10.29
C CYS A 276 14.84 -18.95 9.79
N ALA A 277 15.01 -20.25 10.03
CA ALA A 277 13.95 -21.24 9.81
C ALA A 277 12.84 -21.10 10.86
N VAL A 278 11.60 -21.29 10.42
CA VAL A 278 10.41 -21.19 11.27
C VAL A 278 9.48 -22.38 11.02
N SER A 279 8.83 -22.88 12.07
CA SER A 279 7.77 -23.88 11.94
C SER A 279 6.39 -23.22 11.89
N GLY A 280 5.41 -23.92 11.31
CA GLY A 280 4.02 -23.50 11.32
C GLY A 280 3.22 -24.12 10.18
N ASP A 281 1.93 -24.29 10.41
CA ASP A 281 1.04 -25.00 9.48
C ASP A 281 0.00 -24.06 8.82
N ARG A 282 -0.18 -22.84 9.34
CA ARG A 282 -1.09 -21.84 8.77
C ARG A 282 -0.53 -21.33 7.45
N ARG A 283 -1.23 -21.58 6.33
CA ARG A 283 -0.90 -21.00 5.02
C ARG A 283 -0.88 -19.48 5.11
N LEU A 284 0.19 -18.86 4.62
CA LEU A 284 0.30 -17.40 4.61
C LEU A 284 -0.52 -16.80 3.47
N PRO A 285 -0.93 -15.52 3.54
CA PRO A 285 -1.46 -14.77 2.40
C PRO A 285 -0.49 -14.82 1.20
N ASP A 286 -1.03 -14.73 -0.01
CA ASP A 286 -0.21 -14.71 -1.22
C ASP A 286 0.63 -13.43 -1.28
N ALA A 287 1.93 -13.58 -1.50
CA ALA A 287 2.80 -12.46 -1.82
C ALA A 287 2.44 -11.98 -3.23
N SER A 288 1.69 -10.89 -3.33
CA SER A 288 1.01 -10.51 -4.56
C SER A 288 1.92 -9.91 -5.62
N VAL A 289 1.51 -9.98 -6.89
CA VAL A 289 2.15 -9.25 -8.00
C VAL A 289 2.17 -7.75 -7.73
N ALA A 290 1.12 -7.19 -7.09
CA ALA A 290 1.09 -5.79 -6.67
C ALA A 290 2.21 -5.47 -5.66
N LEU A 291 2.37 -6.31 -4.63
CA LEU A 291 3.44 -6.14 -3.65
C LEU A 291 4.83 -6.18 -4.30
N LEU A 292 5.07 -7.13 -5.20
CA LEU A 292 6.31 -7.15 -5.98
C LEU A 292 6.45 -5.89 -6.84
N ALA A 293 5.37 -5.41 -7.45
CA ALA A 293 5.42 -4.20 -8.26
C ALA A 293 5.85 -2.99 -7.42
N ASP A 294 5.23 -2.78 -6.26
CA ASP A 294 5.56 -1.70 -5.33
C ASP A 294 6.99 -1.83 -4.80
N ALA A 295 7.39 -3.04 -4.39
CA ALA A 295 8.75 -3.36 -3.94
C ALA A 295 9.83 -3.17 -5.00
N MET A 296 9.44 -3.03 -6.27
CA MET A 296 10.33 -2.86 -7.39
C MET A 296 10.22 -1.45 -8.00
N GLY A 297 9.44 -0.55 -7.38
CA GLY A 297 9.22 0.83 -7.83
C GLY A 297 8.27 0.94 -9.03
N CYS A 298 7.49 -0.09 -9.30
CA CYS A 298 6.50 -0.17 -10.37
C CYS A 298 5.05 -0.05 -9.85
N SER A 299 4.80 0.92 -8.97
CA SER A 299 3.48 1.02 -8.34
C SER A 299 2.38 1.20 -9.39
N SER A 300 1.38 0.31 -9.36
CA SER A 300 0.26 0.33 -10.29
C SER A 300 0.66 0.29 -11.77
N GLY A 301 1.80 -0.34 -12.08
CA GLY A 301 2.31 -0.43 -13.45
C GLY A 301 2.97 0.86 -13.94
N ARG A 302 3.37 1.76 -13.03
CA ARG A 302 4.04 3.02 -13.39
C ARG A 302 5.29 3.21 -12.54
N LEU A 303 6.37 3.58 -13.22
CA LEU A 303 7.69 3.69 -12.61
C LEU A 303 7.74 4.92 -11.69
N THR A 304 7.97 4.71 -10.40
CA THR A 304 8.14 5.77 -9.40
C THR A 304 9.60 6.22 -9.39
N ARG A 305 9.88 7.41 -9.95
CA ARG A 305 11.25 7.93 -10.09
C ARG A 305 11.74 8.76 -8.92
N ASP A 306 10.81 9.33 -8.16
CA ASP A 306 11.10 10.15 -6.99
C ASP A 306 11.19 9.25 -5.75
N ALA A 307 12.20 9.49 -4.90
CA ALA A 307 12.27 8.84 -3.61
C ALA A 307 11.38 9.59 -2.61
N ALA A 308 10.51 8.84 -1.93
CA ALA A 308 9.48 9.33 -1.04
C ALA A 308 9.21 8.28 0.05
N PHE A 309 9.43 8.64 1.30
CA PHE A 309 9.28 7.76 2.45
C PHE A 309 8.65 8.49 3.63
N TRP A 310 8.02 7.75 4.53
CA TRP A 310 7.56 8.28 5.82
C TRP A 310 8.68 8.25 6.83
N GLY A 311 8.85 9.34 7.59
CA GLY A 311 9.83 9.38 8.67
C GLY A 311 9.37 8.63 9.93
N SER A 312 8.07 8.50 10.14
CA SER A 312 7.42 7.90 11.32
C SER A 312 5.91 7.86 11.09
N ASP A 313 5.16 7.16 11.96
CA ASP A 313 3.69 7.20 11.95
C ASP A 313 3.11 8.60 12.26
N LEU A 314 3.95 9.55 12.70
CA LEU A 314 3.57 10.92 13.06
C LEU A 314 4.00 11.99 12.03
N SER A 315 4.74 11.61 10.99
CA SER A 315 5.30 12.55 10.00
C SER A 315 4.87 12.13 8.60
N GLY A 316 4.39 13.09 7.80
CA GLY A 316 4.04 12.86 6.40
C GLY A 316 5.23 12.43 5.52
N VAL A 317 4.99 12.37 4.22
CA VAL A 317 6.00 11.99 3.22
C VAL A 317 7.16 12.99 3.20
N MET A 318 8.36 12.46 3.39
CA MET A 318 9.60 13.16 3.07
C MET A 318 10.05 12.82 1.66
N HIS A 319 10.41 13.85 0.89
CA HIS A 319 10.89 13.72 -0.48
C HIS A 319 12.40 13.91 -0.57
N GLU A 320 13.09 13.03 -1.28
CA GLU A 320 14.46 13.32 -1.68
C GLU A 320 14.45 14.27 -2.90
N PRO A 321 15.28 15.33 -2.91
CA PRO A 321 15.20 16.40 -3.91
C PRO A 321 15.69 16.04 -5.31
N TYR A 322 16.15 14.81 -5.57
CA TYR A 322 16.75 14.44 -6.86
C TYR A 322 16.26 13.08 -7.38
N PRO A 323 15.76 13.01 -8.63
CA PRO A 323 15.42 11.74 -9.26
C PRO A 323 16.70 10.94 -9.48
N LYS A 324 16.78 9.75 -8.89
CA LYS A 324 17.89 8.82 -9.12
C LYS A 324 17.62 8.02 -10.39
N THR A 325 18.61 7.94 -11.29
CA THR A 325 18.59 6.93 -12.36
C THR A 325 18.35 5.57 -11.72
N MET A 326 17.31 4.88 -12.17
CA MET A 326 17.00 3.56 -11.63
C MET A 326 17.84 2.54 -12.37
N GLU A 327 18.98 2.18 -11.81
CA GLU A 327 19.83 1.10 -12.30
C GLU A 327 19.65 -0.13 -11.42
N ARG A 328 19.62 -1.30 -12.05
CA ARG A 328 19.43 -2.58 -11.36
C ARG A 328 20.37 -3.63 -11.92
N PRO A 329 21.12 -4.35 -11.07
CA PRO A 329 21.78 -5.58 -11.48
C PRO A 329 20.75 -6.63 -11.91
N VAL A 330 21.13 -7.45 -12.87
CA VAL A 330 20.40 -8.65 -13.26
C VAL A 330 20.76 -9.79 -12.30
N ALA A 331 19.81 -10.25 -11.51
CA ALA A 331 20.01 -11.29 -10.51
C ALA A 331 20.32 -12.66 -11.15
N SER A 332 19.60 -12.96 -12.24
CA SER A 332 19.80 -14.18 -13.03
C SER A 332 19.56 -13.89 -14.51
N GLY A 333 20.33 -14.53 -15.39
CA GLY A 333 20.32 -14.23 -16.82
C GLY A 333 18.90 -14.30 -17.41
N VAL A 334 18.51 -13.27 -18.17
CA VAL A 334 17.12 -13.06 -18.58
C VAL A 334 17.01 -12.75 -20.07
N ASN A 335 15.93 -13.23 -20.69
CA ASN A 335 15.60 -12.89 -22.07
C ASN A 335 14.98 -11.50 -22.13
N MET A 336 15.51 -10.67 -23.03
CA MET A 336 14.94 -9.37 -23.35
C MET A 336 13.95 -9.51 -24.51
N ARG A 337 12.77 -8.91 -24.37
CA ARG A 337 11.65 -9.03 -25.31
C ARG A 337 11.22 -7.69 -25.90
N ASP A 338 10.58 -7.69 -27.05
CA ASP A 338 10.05 -6.47 -27.69
C ASP A 338 8.76 -5.94 -27.05
N ALA A 339 8.00 -6.81 -26.39
CA ALA A 339 6.79 -6.50 -25.66
C ALA A 339 6.83 -7.15 -24.26
N PRO A 340 6.13 -6.58 -23.26
CA PRO A 340 6.01 -7.21 -21.95
C PRO A 340 5.19 -8.50 -22.06
N GLY A 341 5.58 -9.51 -21.30
CA GLY A 341 4.91 -10.80 -21.28
C GLY A 341 5.63 -11.88 -22.09
N MET A 342 5.24 -13.13 -21.87
CA MET A 342 5.86 -14.29 -22.51
C MET A 342 5.54 -14.39 -24.02
N GLY A 343 4.52 -13.66 -24.50
CA GLY A 343 4.15 -13.59 -25.92
C GLY A 343 5.02 -12.64 -26.76
N GLY A 344 5.79 -11.74 -26.15
CA GLY A 344 6.72 -10.86 -26.88
C GLY A 344 7.88 -11.64 -27.49
N ALA A 345 8.36 -11.26 -28.67
CA ALA A 345 9.50 -11.91 -29.31
C ALA A 345 10.79 -11.65 -28.55
N ARG A 346 11.66 -12.66 -28.45
CA ARG A 346 13.00 -12.49 -27.87
C ARG A 346 13.84 -11.64 -28.82
N ILE A 347 14.30 -10.48 -28.36
CA ILE A 347 15.18 -9.58 -29.11
C ILE A 347 16.62 -9.58 -28.56
N GLY A 348 16.84 -10.24 -27.43
CA GLY A 348 18.16 -10.39 -26.84
C GLY A 348 18.16 -11.16 -25.53
N SER A 349 19.24 -11.03 -24.78
CA SER A 349 19.35 -11.49 -23.41
C SER A 349 20.36 -10.63 -22.66
N VAL A 350 20.18 -10.51 -21.35
CA VAL A 350 21.08 -9.80 -20.45
C VAL A 350 21.67 -10.82 -19.46
N ALA A 351 22.98 -10.77 -19.23
CA ALA A 351 23.65 -11.74 -18.38
C ALA A 351 23.45 -11.41 -16.89
N ALA A 352 23.58 -12.42 -16.02
CA ALA A 352 23.58 -12.20 -14.58
C ALA A 352 24.78 -11.30 -14.18
N GLY A 353 24.55 -10.35 -13.29
CA GLY A 353 25.54 -9.37 -12.84
C GLY A 353 25.66 -8.13 -13.73
N ASP A 354 25.09 -8.12 -14.94
CA ASP A 354 25.02 -6.92 -15.76
C ASP A 354 24.08 -5.90 -15.11
N THR A 355 24.44 -4.61 -15.19
CA THR A 355 23.57 -3.52 -14.74
C THR A 355 22.74 -2.99 -15.91
N VAL A 356 21.43 -2.85 -15.69
CA VAL A 356 20.51 -2.26 -16.66
C VAL A 356 19.89 -0.96 -16.13
N THR A 357 19.60 -0.02 -17.03
CA THR A 357 18.81 1.17 -16.69
C THR A 357 17.33 0.86 -16.89
N ILE A 358 16.50 1.09 -15.86
CA ILE A 358 15.05 0.97 -15.96
C ILE A 358 14.46 2.25 -16.55
N GLU A 359 13.69 2.10 -17.63
CA GLU A 359 13.09 3.22 -18.35
C GLU A 359 11.59 3.35 -18.02
N GLU A 360 10.89 2.21 -18.02
CA GLU A 360 9.45 2.10 -17.79
C GLU A 360 9.15 0.77 -17.09
N CYS A 361 7.92 0.60 -16.65
CA CYS A 361 7.44 -0.68 -16.15
C CYS A 361 5.95 -0.84 -16.46
N THR A 362 5.42 -2.05 -16.32
CA THR A 362 4.00 -2.34 -16.48
C THR A 362 3.61 -3.63 -15.77
N LEU A 363 2.31 -3.83 -15.55
CA LEU A 363 1.73 -5.07 -15.05
C LEU A 363 1.00 -5.77 -16.19
N VAL A 364 1.20 -7.08 -16.29
CA VAL A 364 0.52 -7.93 -17.26
C VAL A 364 -0.11 -9.12 -16.58
N ASP A 365 -1.15 -9.66 -17.20
CA ASP A 365 -1.68 -10.96 -16.83
C ASP A 365 -0.64 -12.05 -17.19
N GLY A 366 -0.18 -12.79 -16.18
CA GLY A 366 0.68 -13.95 -16.37
C GLY A 366 1.57 -14.27 -15.16
N PRO A 367 2.32 -15.38 -15.22
CA PRO A 367 3.16 -15.86 -14.10
C PRO A 367 4.37 -14.98 -13.80
N GLN A 368 4.64 -13.96 -14.63
CA GLN A 368 5.72 -13.00 -14.41
C GLN A 368 5.23 -11.63 -13.94
N GLY A 369 3.93 -11.34 -14.06
CA GLY A 369 3.22 -10.20 -13.46
C GLY A 369 3.77 -8.81 -13.78
N VAL A 370 4.96 -8.51 -13.25
CA VAL A 370 5.66 -7.23 -13.34
C VAL A 370 6.74 -7.29 -14.42
N TRP A 371 6.69 -6.36 -15.37
CA TRP A 371 7.68 -6.23 -16.43
C TRP A 371 8.33 -4.86 -16.39
N MET A 372 9.64 -4.83 -16.62
CA MET A 372 10.42 -3.60 -16.70
C MET A 372 10.99 -3.46 -18.09
N LYS A 373 10.84 -2.26 -18.65
CA LYS A 373 11.55 -1.86 -19.86
C LYS A 373 12.92 -1.39 -19.43
N VAL A 374 13.93 -2.04 -19.97
CA VAL A 374 15.32 -1.85 -19.59
C VAL A 374 16.15 -1.48 -20.80
N ARG A 375 17.17 -0.66 -20.59
CA ARG A 375 18.20 -0.36 -21.58
C ARG A 375 19.50 -1.05 -21.18
N ALA A 376 20.00 -1.91 -22.06
CA ALA A 376 21.23 -2.67 -21.90
C ALA A 376 22.00 -2.69 -23.23
N GLY A 377 23.30 -2.38 -23.19
CA GLY A 377 24.15 -2.43 -24.40
C GLY A 377 23.63 -1.59 -25.58
N GLY A 378 22.94 -0.48 -25.32
CA GLY A 378 22.35 0.39 -26.35
C GLY A 378 21.01 -0.07 -26.94
N THR A 379 20.46 -1.20 -26.49
CA THR A 379 19.15 -1.70 -26.90
C THR A 379 18.15 -1.59 -25.74
N SER A 380 16.92 -1.19 -26.03
CA SER A 380 15.82 -1.20 -25.06
C SER A 380 14.87 -2.36 -25.31
N GLY A 381 14.41 -3.01 -24.25
CA GLY A 381 13.43 -4.09 -24.30
C GLY A 381 12.88 -4.46 -22.94
N TRP A 382 11.94 -5.40 -22.89
CA TRP A 382 11.23 -5.80 -21.70
C TRP A 382 11.82 -7.06 -21.07
N VAL A 383 12.00 -7.03 -19.75
CA VAL A 383 12.41 -8.19 -18.93
C VAL A 383 11.45 -8.33 -17.75
N SER A 384 11.27 -9.56 -17.27
CA SER A 384 10.47 -9.83 -16.06
C SER A 384 11.21 -9.29 -14.84
N ALA A 385 10.49 -8.53 -13.98
CA ALA A 385 11.10 -7.89 -12.81
C ALA A 385 11.70 -8.90 -11.83
N ARG A 386 11.15 -10.13 -11.75
CA ARG A 386 11.68 -11.19 -10.88
C ARG A 386 13.18 -11.43 -11.04
N PHE A 387 13.71 -11.28 -12.26
CA PHE A 387 15.12 -11.52 -12.59
C PHE A 387 16.05 -10.31 -12.31
N LEU A 388 15.52 -9.23 -11.72
CA LEU A 388 16.26 -8.02 -11.42
C LEU A 388 16.41 -7.86 -9.91
N ASP A 389 17.59 -7.48 -9.45
CA ASP A 389 17.80 -7.19 -8.04
C ASP A 389 17.12 -5.90 -7.61
N ALA A 390 16.61 -5.89 -6.37
CA ALA A 390 16.18 -4.66 -5.73
C ALA A 390 17.39 -3.93 -5.13
N THR A 391 17.60 -2.68 -5.56
CA THR A 391 18.66 -1.83 -5.01
C THR A 391 18.13 -0.99 -3.86
N GLN A 392 19.03 -0.53 -2.98
CA GLN A 392 18.68 0.25 -1.78
C GLN A 392 17.79 1.47 -2.04
N THR A 393 17.86 2.06 -3.25
CA THR A 393 17.02 3.21 -3.63
C THR A 393 15.54 2.88 -3.78
N VAL A 394 15.15 1.61 -3.83
CA VAL A 394 13.75 1.17 -3.90
C VAL A 394 13.13 1.07 -2.51
N TYR A 395 13.93 0.82 -1.47
CA TYR A 395 13.48 0.88 -0.07
C TYR A 395 12.96 2.28 0.32
N LEU A 396 13.35 3.34 -0.40
CA LEU A 396 12.86 4.70 -0.14
C LEU A 396 11.60 5.08 -0.94
N ARG A 397 10.82 4.13 -1.51
CA ARG A 397 9.68 4.45 -2.39
C ARG A 397 8.35 3.71 -2.17
N PRO A 398 7.88 3.36 -0.96
CA PRO A 398 6.67 2.54 -0.86
C PRO A 398 5.36 3.32 -1.12
N PHE A 399 5.35 4.65 -1.19
CA PHE A 399 4.12 5.40 -0.90
C PHE A 399 3.68 6.40 -1.98
N ARG A 400 3.92 6.07 -3.25
CA ARG A 400 3.13 6.69 -4.33
C ARG A 400 2.17 5.66 -4.85
N ASP A 401 0.88 5.89 -4.62
CA ASP A 401 -0.11 5.35 -5.53
C ASP A 401 0.28 5.85 -6.94
N GLY A 402 0.33 4.97 -7.94
CA GLY A 402 0.58 5.38 -9.32
C GLY A 402 -0.30 6.58 -9.71
N PRO A 403 0.08 7.39 -10.71
CA PRO A 403 -0.47 8.73 -10.96
C PRO A 403 -1.98 8.84 -11.06
#